data_AF-A0A7J4F6B2-F1
#
_entry.id   AF-A0A7J4F6B2-F1
#
_cell.length_a   1.000
_cell.length_b   1.000
_cell.length_c   1.000
_cell.angle_alpha   90.00
_cell.angle_beta   90.00
_cell.angle_gamma   90.00
#
_symmetry.space_group_name_H-M   'P 1'
#
loop_
_entity.id
_entity.type
_entity.pdbx_description
1 polymer ?
#
loop_
_entity_poly.entity_id
_entity_poly.type
_entity_poly.pdbx_seq_one_letter_code
_entity_poly.pdbx_strand_id
1 'polypeptide(L)'
;MEEIYWVYTDAIRRRNTLHRSTCPYCNDGKGFHHMVAGRTGGEWNGPFPSRAEALEFAEGVGWPVYPCGHCLSVARTSGVPGP
;
A
#
# COMPACT_ATOMS: atom_id res chain seq x y z
N MET A 1 -10.34 -16.12 2.79
CA MET A 1 -9.13 -15.37 3.17
C MET A 1 -9.50 -13.91 3.03
N GLU A 2 -9.64 -13.19 4.13
CA GLU A 2 -10.01 -11.77 4.10
C GLU A 2 -8.86 -10.95 3.50
N GLU A 3 -9.16 -10.10 2.52
CA GLU A 3 -8.19 -9.23 1.90
C GLU A 3 -7.97 -8.01 2.80
N ILE A 4 -6.84 -8.00 3.52
CA ILE A 4 -6.46 -6.86 4.37
C ILE A 4 -5.67 -5.83 3.56
N TYR A 5 -5.95 -4.57 3.82
CA TYR A 5 -5.33 -3.43 3.15
C TYR A 5 -4.57 -2.54 4.15
N TRP A 6 -3.53 -1.89 3.65
CA TRP A 6 -2.67 -0.98 4.41
C TRP A 6 -2.41 0.27 3.58
N VAL A 7 -2.21 1.40 4.25
CA VAL A 7 -1.87 2.69 3.61
C VAL A 7 -0.50 3.13 4.10
N TYR A 8 0.43 3.31 3.19
CA TYR A 8 1.71 3.93 3.48
C TYR A 8 1.65 5.42 3.18
N THR A 9 1.72 6.23 4.23
CA THR A 9 1.66 7.69 4.18
C THR A 9 3.08 8.22 4.17
N ASP A 10 3.56 8.76 3.05
CA ASP A 10 4.89 9.36 2.91
C ASP A 10 4.74 10.89 3.01
N ALA A 11 5.03 11.43 4.20
CA ALA A 11 4.92 12.85 4.49
C ALA A 11 5.98 13.69 3.78
N ILE A 12 7.15 13.11 3.53
CA ILE A 12 8.23 13.79 2.79
C ILE A 12 7.82 14.02 1.34
N ARG A 13 7.20 13.01 0.71
CA ARG A 13 6.73 13.08 -0.69
C ARG A 13 5.28 13.52 -0.82
N ARG A 14 4.59 13.80 0.30
CA ARG A 14 3.17 14.17 0.38
C ARG A 14 2.29 13.25 -0.48
N ARG A 15 2.37 11.94 -0.23
CA ARG A 15 1.60 10.94 -0.98
C ARG A 15 1.20 9.77 -0.10
N ASN A 16 0.10 9.14 -0.45
CA ASN A 16 -0.39 7.91 0.18
C ASN A 16 -0.29 6.77 -0.83
N THR A 17 0.22 5.61 -0.41
CA THR A 17 0.28 4.42 -1.27
C THR A 17 -0.54 3.29 -0.64
N LEU A 18 -1.48 2.74 -1.39
CA LEU A 18 -2.34 1.65 -0.93
C LEU A 18 -1.69 0.31 -1.21
N HIS A 19 -1.70 -0.59 -0.23
CA HIS A 19 -1.12 -1.92 -0.30
C HIS A 19 -2.11 -2.99 0.16
N ARG A 20 -1.94 -4.23 -0.32
CA ARG A 20 -2.50 -5.43 0.31
C ARG A 20 -1.54 -5.96 1.37
N SER A 21 -2.05 -6.63 2.41
CA SER A 21 -1.24 -7.32 3.42
C SER A 21 -0.30 -8.34 2.79
N THR A 22 -0.75 -9.04 1.75
CA THR A 22 0.03 -10.01 0.98
C THR A 22 1.14 -9.41 0.13
N CYS A 23 1.31 -8.07 0.13
CA CYS A 23 2.37 -7.43 -0.64
C CYS A 23 3.74 -7.66 0.01
N PRO A 24 4.76 -8.13 -0.74
CA PRO A 24 6.10 -8.36 -0.19
C PRO A 24 6.80 -7.07 0.28
N TYR A 25 6.36 -5.91 -0.22
CA TYR A 25 6.86 -4.60 0.19
C TYR A 25 6.12 -4.01 1.40
N CYS A 26 4.90 -4.48 1.67
CA CYS A 26 4.12 -4.07 2.84
C CYS A 26 4.53 -4.88 4.07
N ASN A 27 4.62 -6.20 3.93
CA ASN A 27 4.97 -7.11 5.02
C ASN A 27 4.11 -6.86 6.28
N ASP A 28 2.77 -6.82 6.10
CA ASP A 28 1.80 -6.51 7.15
C ASP A 28 2.07 -5.18 7.88
N GLY A 29 2.32 -4.11 7.13
CA GLY A 29 2.57 -2.77 7.69
C GLY A 29 3.96 -2.60 8.31
N LYS A 30 4.88 -3.55 8.11
CA LYS A 30 6.26 -3.46 8.61
C LYS A 30 7.22 -2.82 7.61
N GLY A 31 6.86 -2.80 6.33
CA GLY A 31 7.71 -2.36 5.24
C GLY A 31 8.90 -3.29 4.98
N PHE A 32 9.68 -2.96 3.95
CA PHE A 32 10.93 -3.67 3.60
C PHE A 32 12.17 -3.06 4.28
N HIS A 33 12.15 -1.76 4.56
CA HIS A 33 13.27 -1.09 5.20
C HIS A 33 13.05 -1.01 6.71
N HIS A 34 13.90 -1.71 7.44
CA HIS A 34 14.05 -1.63 8.89
C HIS A 34 14.36 -0.16 9.18
N MET A 35 13.46 0.55 9.87
CA MET A 35 13.60 1.98 10.11
C MET A 35 14.95 2.26 10.76
N VAL A 36 15.83 2.94 10.01
CA VAL A 36 17.01 3.58 10.61
C VAL A 36 16.46 4.67 11.51
N ALA A 37 16.66 4.50 12.82
CA ALA A 37 16.19 5.43 13.84
C ALA A 37 16.53 6.89 13.44
N GLY A 38 15.51 7.73 13.26
CA GLY A 38 15.67 9.18 13.08
C GLY A 38 15.19 9.80 11.76
N ARG A 39 14.74 9.02 10.76
CA ARG A 39 14.05 9.58 9.57
C ARG A 39 12.68 8.94 9.36
N THR A 40 11.71 9.36 10.15
CA THR A 40 10.29 8.98 10.03
C THR A 40 9.66 9.75 8.87
N GLY A 41 10.00 9.36 7.63
CA GLY A 41 9.45 9.98 6.43
C GLY A 41 8.08 9.45 6.02
N GLY A 42 7.74 8.23 6.46
CA GLY A 42 6.44 7.67 6.23
C GLY A 42 6.00 6.66 7.28
N GLU A 43 4.68 6.46 7.32
CA GLU A 43 3.96 5.72 8.34
C GLU A 43 3.00 4.72 7.68
N TRP A 44 2.88 3.53 8.27
CA TRP A 44 1.90 2.54 7.86
C TRP A 44 0.62 2.70 8.69
N ASN A 45 -0.50 2.83 8.00
CA ASN A 45 -1.83 2.98 8.56
C ASN A 45 -2.69 1.76 8.20
N GLY A 46 -3.48 1.27 9.15
CA GLY A 46 -4.27 0.04 9.04
C GLY A 46 -4.06 -0.88 10.24
N PRO A 47 -4.44 -2.18 10.13
CA PRO A 47 -5.03 -2.83 8.95
C PRO A 47 -6.46 -2.35 8.66
N PHE A 48 -6.83 -2.32 7.38
CA PHE A 48 -8.20 -2.06 6.90
C PHE A 48 -8.83 -3.33 6.33
N PRO A 49 -10.10 -3.64 6.61
CA PRO A 49 -10.75 -4.85 6.12
C PRO A 49 -11.17 -4.78 4.65
N SER A 50 -11.12 -3.59 4.03
CA SER A 50 -11.45 -3.40 2.63
C SER A 50 -10.60 -2.32 1.94
N ARG A 51 -10.52 -2.42 0.60
CA ARG A 51 -9.88 -1.39 -0.22
C ARG A 51 -10.58 -0.04 -0.07
N ALA A 52 -11.90 -0.04 0.08
CA ALA A 52 -12.70 1.17 0.22
C ALA A 52 -12.32 1.94 1.49
N GLU A 53 -12.29 1.27 2.65
CA GLU A 53 -11.90 1.90 3.91
C GLU A 53 -10.46 2.42 3.90
N ALA A 54 -9.54 1.65 3.31
CA ALA A 54 -8.16 2.10 3.14
C ALA A 54 -8.08 3.35 2.24
N LEU A 55 -8.91 3.42 1.21
CA LEU A 55 -8.96 4.57 0.30
C LEU A 55 -9.57 5.80 1.00
N GLU A 56 -10.69 5.63 1.70
CA GLU A 56 -11.34 6.69 2.47
C GLU A 56 -10.38 7.30 3.51
N PHE A 57 -9.63 6.46 4.23
CA PHE A 57 -8.58 6.93 5.13
C PHE A 57 -7.51 7.74 4.38
N ALA A 58 -7.00 7.19 3.27
CA ALA A 58 -5.94 7.83 2.49
C ALA A 58 -6.37 9.16 1.86
N GLU A 59 -7.64 9.29 1.45
CA GLU A 59 -8.21 10.55 0.96
C GLU A 59 -8.39 11.55 2.09
N GLY A 60 -8.76 11.10 3.29
CA GLY A 60 -8.87 11.92 4.51
C GLY A 60 -7.57 12.59 4.94
N VAL A 61 -6.40 12.02 4.60
CA VAL A 61 -5.08 12.63 4.84
C VAL A 61 -4.85 13.88 3.98
N GLY A 62 -5.59 14.04 2.86
CA GLY A 62 -5.49 15.23 2.00
C GLY A 62 -4.29 15.23 1.05
N TRP A 63 -3.68 14.08 0.80
CA TRP A 63 -2.60 13.89 -0.20
C TRP A 63 -3.02 12.91 -1.29
N PRO A 64 -2.41 12.98 -2.49
CA PRO A 64 -2.71 12.06 -3.58
C PRO A 64 -2.50 10.60 -3.18
N VAL A 65 -3.49 9.77 -3.52
CA VAL A 65 -3.48 8.32 -3.24
C VAL A 65 -3.07 7.56 -4.49
N TYR A 66 -2.09 6.66 -4.34
CA TYR A 66 -1.59 5.80 -5.42
C TYR A 66 -1.77 4.33 -5.06
N PRO A 67 -2.29 3.49 -5.98
CA PRO A 67 -2.25 2.04 -5.76
C PRO A 67 -0.81 1.53 -5.89
N CYS A 68 -0.41 0.58 -5.04
CA CYS A 68 0.86 -0.10 -5.19
C CYS A 68 0.91 -0.87 -6.51
N GLY A 69 1.87 -0.54 -7.38
CA GLY A 69 2.07 -1.21 -8.67
C GLY A 69 2.51 -2.69 -8.60
N HIS A 70 2.67 -3.27 -7.40
CA HIS A 70 2.99 -4.70 -7.23
C HIS A 70 1.79 -5.53 -6.77
N CYS A 71 1.05 -5.06 -5.75
CA CYS A 71 -0.06 -5.82 -5.19
C CYS A 71 -1.44 -5.37 -5.68
N LEU A 72 -1.50 -4.15 -6.23
CA LEU A 72 -2.71 -3.53 -6.79
C LEU A 72 -2.52 -3.10 -8.24
N SER A 73 -1.46 -3.54 -8.91
CA SER A 73 -1.43 -3.46 -10.38
C SER A 73 -2.63 -4.24 -10.89
N VAL A 74 -3.51 -3.57 -11.62
CA VAL A 74 -4.48 -4.27 -12.47
C VAL A 74 -3.67 -5.26 -13.29
N ALA A 75 -3.94 -6.55 -13.07
CA ALA A 75 -3.26 -7.59 -13.81
C ALA A 75 -3.38 -7.22 -15.29
N ARG A 76 -2.24 -6.97 -15.95
CA ARG A 76 -2.21 -7.23 -17.38
C ARG A 76 -2.57 -8.69 -17.46
N THR A 77 -3.76 -8.99 -17.97
CA THR A 77 -4.13 -10.33 -18.41
C THR A 77 -3.15 -10.71 -19.51
N SER A 78 -1.93 -11.09 -19.13
CA SER A 78 -1.04 -11.86 -19.97
C SER A 78 -1.58 -13.28 -19.99
N GLY A 79 -2.76 -13.44 -20.59
CA GLY A 79 -3.10 -14.67 -21.27
C GLY A 79 -2.13 -14.78 -22.43
N VAL A 80 -0.98 -15.38 -22.18
CA VAL A 80 -0.16 -15.97 -23.24
C VAL A 80 -0.53 -17.46 -23.23
N PRO A 81 -1.40 -17.94 -24.12
CA PRO A 81 -1.39 -19.37 -24.44
C PRO A 81 -0.03 -19.66 -25.09
N GLY A 82 0.69 -20.63 -24.53
CA GLY A 82 2.05 -20.97 -24.92
C GLY A 82 2.19 -21.55 -26.33
N PRO A 83 3.43 -21.75 -26.81
CA PRO A 83 3.74 -22.82 -27.75
C PRO A 83 3.81 -24.19 -27.06
#